data_AF-A0A8T1CQC4-F1
#
_entry.id   AF-A0A8T1CQC4-F1
#
_cell.length_a   1.000
_cell.length_b   1.000
_cell.length_c   1.000
_cell.angle_alpha   90.00
_cell.angle_beta   90.00
_cell.angle_gamma   90.00
#
_symmetry.space_group_name_H-M   'P 1'
#
loop_
_entity.id
_entity.type
_entity.pdbx_description
1 polymer ?
#
loop_
_entity_poly.entity_id
_entity_poly.type
_entity_poly.pdbx_seq_one_letter_code
_entity_poly.pdbx_strand_id
1 'polypeptide(L)'
;MTSQSTSAVSGDATNVTKSTSSNTGDSCTWYAGENCSLPRTGYDCLNMLLETDECAIDPNGACVSMSVYRKYLSNREYDEPLSRYFSASNYTYCSTNDSICSTCITEWTTNYEMTGSAGSTRYCTGSDGCVCVAASEVPDWEQNVISRQCDGSSDSDSVSSPEFFSATQICIILGICFGAVMGFSVFAVRRWFRSAVSKSSGSAHYHPSGPQLSLTGWKSLREKLIETEHSFVNGGTTRLDATARSDESLSEAPSVIMEVSPAPRRSQSPPPVETQYTMAPM
;
A
#
# COMPACT_ATOMS: atom_id res chain seq x y z
N MET A 1 -40.75 -43.67 -33.18
CA MET A 1 -41.06 -42.28 -32.78
C MET A 1 -40.98 -42.21 -31.26
N THR A 2 -40.17 -41.27 -30.81
CA THR A 2 -39.99 -40.65 -29.48
C THR A 2 -41.23 -40.69 -28.54
N SER A 3 -41.09 -40.73 -27.21
CA SER A 3 -40.40 -39.72 -26.41
C SER A 3 -39.86 -40.22 -25.06
N GLN A 4 -38.67 -39.71 -24.72
CA GLN A 4 -38.05 -39.67 -23.40
C GLN A 4 -38.81 -38.73 -22.45
N SER A 5 -38.73 -39.01 -21.15
CA SER A 5 -38.80 -37.98 -20.12
C SER A 5 -37.80 -38.36 -19.03
N THR A 6 -36.64 -37.74 -19.10
CA THR A 6 -35.56 -37.77 -18.11
C THR A 6 -35.92 -36.80 -16.99
N SER A 7 -36.20 -37.32 -15.79
CA SER A 7 -36.25 -36.52 -14.57
C SER A 7 -34.95 -36.74 -13.80
N ALA A 8 -34.23 -35.64 -13.62
CA ALA A 8 -32.91 -35.55 -13.05
C ALA A 8 -32.83 -36.13 -11.63
N VAL A 9 -31.77 -36.91 -11.40
CA VAL A 9 -31.31 -37.29 -10.06
C VAL A 9 -30.82 -36.01 -9.38
N SER A 10 -31.61 -35.47 -8.45
CA SER A 10 -31.10 -34.54 -7.45
C SER A 10 -30.04 -35.29 -6.65
N GLY A 11 -28.79 -34.82 -6.75
CA GLY A 11 -27.70 -35.25 -5.90
C GLY A 11 -28.06 -34.99 -4.44
N ASP A 12 -28.14 -36.09 -3.70
CA ASP A 12 -28.27 -36.12 -2.25
C ASP A 12 -27.04 -35.41 -1.66
N ALA A 13 -27.26 -34.20 -1.14
CA ALA A 13 -26.25 -33.53 -0.33
C ALA A 13 -26.15 -34.32 0.97
N THR A 14 -25.15 -35.20 1.04
CA THR A 14 -24.74 -35.84 2.28
C THR A 14 -24.52 -34.75 3.32
N ASN A 15 -25.49 -34.59 4.21
CA ASN A 15 -25.46 -33.58 5.26
C ASN A 15 -24.40 -33.99 6.28
N VAL A 16 -23.16 -33.57 6.02
CA VAL A 16 -22.04 -33.77 6.93
C VAL A 16 -22.41 -33.07 8.24
N THR A 17 -22.49 -33.85 9.31
CA THR A 17 -22.89 -33.35 10.63
C THR A 17 -21.80 -32.43 11.17
N LYS A 18 -22.08 -31.12 11.15
CA LYS A 18 -21.21 -30.10 11.74
C LYS A 18 -21.44 -29.98 13.24
N SER A 19 -20.39 -29.67 13.97
CA SER A 19 -20.43 -29.47 15.41
C SER A 19 -20.66 -27.99 15.72
N THR A 20 -21.39 -27.67 16.79
CA THR A 20 -21.56 -26.27 17.23
C THR A 20 -20.47 -25.91 18.24
N SER A 21 -19.83 -24.74 18.08
CA SER A 21 -18.90 -24.25 19.10
C SER A 21 -19.66 -23.86 20.37
N SER A 22 -19.08 -24.14 21.52
CA SER A 22 -19.66 -23.83 22.84
C SER A 22 -19.19 -22.49 23.41
N ASN A 23 -18.33 -21.77 22.67
CA ASN A 23 -17.74 -20.52 23.11
C ASN A 23 -18.46 -19.32 22.48
N THR A 24 -19.18 -18.56 23.31
CA THR A 24 -19.92 -17.34 22.89
C THR A 24 -19.02 -16.17 22.45
N GLY A 25 -17.70 -16.32 22.54
CA GLY A 25 -16.72 -15.32 22.11
C GLY A 25 -15.98 -15.69 20.82
N ASP A 26 -16.27 -16.84 20.22
CA ASP A 26 -15.65 -17.24 18.96
C ASP A 26 -16.15 -16.34 17.82
N SER A 27 -15.21 -15.93 16.96
CA SER A 27 -15.52 -15.32 15.67
C SER A 27 -15.13 -16.28 14.56
N CYS A 28 -15.51 -15.98 13.31
CA CYS A 28 -15.06 -16.79 12.19
C CYS A 28 -13.53 -16.83 12.11
N THR A 29 -12.86 -15.70 12.31
CA THR A 29 -11.41 -15.59 12.13
C THR A 29 -10.61 -16.05 13.35
N TRP A 30 -11.13 -15.84 14.57
CA TRP A 30 -10.39 -16.03 15.82
C TRP A 30 -11.16 -16.88 16.81
N TYR A 31 -10.45 -17.74 17.55
CA TYR A 31 -11.01 -18.37 18.75
C TYR A 31 -11.27 -17.32 19.85
N ALA A 32 -12.17 -17.65 20.78
CA ALA A 32 -12.59 -16.74 21.84
C ALA A 32 -11.41 -16.16 22.64
N GLY A 33 -11.32 -14.83 22.65
CA GLY A 33 -10.28 -14.10 23.38
C GLY A 33 -8.92 -14.03 22.66
N GLU A 34 -8.77 -14.66 21.50
CA GLU A 34 -7.48 -14.82 20.80
C GLU A 34 -7.39 -13.96 19.53
N ASN A 35 -7.97 -12.76 19.54
CA ASN A 35 -7.90 -11.84 18.41
C ASN A 35 -6.44 -11.50 18.09
N CYS A 36 -6.01 -11.73 16.85
CA CYS A 36 -4.62 -11.53 16.39
C CYS A 36 -3.57 -12.43 17.06
N SER A 37 -4.00 -13.48 17.77
CA SER A 37 -3.10 -14.40 18.46
C SER A 37 -3.28 -15.84 18.00
N LEU A 38 -4.52 -16.29 17.81
CA LEU A 38 -4.81 -17.67 17.37
C LEU A 38 -5.93 -17.69 16.31
N PRO A 39 -5.58 -17.71 15.02
CA PRO A 39 -6.56 -17.79 13.95
C PRO A 39 -7.21 -19.18 13.91
N ARG A 40 -8.47 -19.21 13.48
CA ARG A 40 -9.22 -20.46 13.32
C ARG A 40 -8.62 -21.30 12.21
N THR A 41 -8.49 -22.60 12.46
CA THR A 41 -8.02 -23.56 11.44
C THR A 41 -9.04 -23.71 10.30
N GLY A 42 -8.57 -24.11 9.12
CA GLY A 42 -9.47 -24.44 8.00
C GLY A 42 -10.48 -25.54 8.35
N TYR A 43 -10.05 -26.52 9.17
CA TYR A 43 -10.91 -27.58 9.68
C TYR A 43 -12.09 -27.03 10.48
N ASP A 44 -11.79 -26.24 11.50
CA ASP A 44 -12.83 -25.65 12.35
C ASP A 44 -13.67 -24.62 11.61
N CYS A 45 -13.10 -23.92 10.63
CA CYS A 45 -13.83 -22.94 9.82
C CYS A 45 -15.04 -23.55 9.09
N LEU A 46 -14.89 -24.74 8.50
CA LEU A 46 -15.97 -25.37 7.73
C LEU A 46 -16.80 -26.37 8.56
N ASN A 47 -16.19 -26.99 9.57
CA ASN A 47 -16.82 -28.08 10.31
C ASN A 47 -17.44 -27.63 11.66
N MET A 48 -17.10 -26.44 12.16
CA MET A 48 -17.64 -25.90 13.42
C MET A 48 -18.56 -24.70 13.19
N LEU A 49 -19.85 -24.86 13.45
CA LEU A 49 -20.87 -23.80 13.42
C LEU A 49 -20.73 -22.87 14.62
N LEU A 50 -20.74 -21.55 14.39
CA LEU A 50 -20.88 -20.57 15.46
C LEU A 50 -22.38 -20.33 15.74
N GLU A 51 -22.69 -19.84 16.94
CA GLU A 51 -24.08 -19.59 17.35
C GLU A 51 -24.81 -18.59 16.43
N THR A 52 -24.08 -17.62 15.88
CA THR A 52 -24.67 -16.50 15.13
C THR A 52 -24.32 -16.49 13.64
N ASP A 53 -23.32 -17.26 13.20
CA ASP A 53 -22.83 -17.18 11.82
C ASP A 53 -22.23 -18.50 11.32
N GLU A 54 -22.36 -18.72 10.01
CA GLU A 54 -21.50 -19.63 9.27
C GLU A 54 -20.27 -18.87 8.78
N CYS A 55 -19.19 -19.58 8.45
CA CYS A 55 -17.94 -18.98 8.03
C CYS A 55 -17.50 -19.49 6.66
N ALA A 56 -16.52 -18.83 6.06
CA ALA A 56 -15.91 -19.25 4.80
C ALA A 56 -14.39 -19.13 4.87
N ILE A 57 -13.67 -20.03 4.19
CA ILE A 57 -12.23 -19.90 3.99
C ILE A 57 -11.99 -18.99 2.79
N ASP A 58 -11.17 -17.98 2.98
CA ASP A 58 -10.71 -17.07 1.94
C ASP A 58 -9.53 -17.67 1.12
N PRO A 59 -9.13 -17.06 0.00
CA PRO A 59 -8.02 -17.56 -0.82
C PRO A 59 -6.66 -17.56 -0.12
N ASN A 60 -6.53 -16.81 0.97
CA ASN A 60 -5.32 -16.71 1.78
C ASN A 60 -5.29 -17.72 2.93
N GLY A 61 -6.33 -18.53 3.07
CA GLY A 61 -6.45 -19.57 4.09
C GLY A 61 -7.04 -19.09 5.41
N ALA A 62 -7.43 -17.82 5.51
CA ALA A 62 -8.09 -17.26 6.69
C ALA A 62 -9.58 -17.65 6.71
N CYS A 63 -10.09 -17.94 7.90
CA CYS A 63 -11.52 -18.07 8.09
C CYS A 63 -12.15 -16.67 8.23
N VAL A 64 -13.14 -16.36 7.41
CA VAL A 64 -13.81 -15.05 7.36
C VAL A 64 -15.32 -15.19 7.53
N SER A 65 -15.96 -14.10 7.93
CA SER A 65 -17.41 -14.05 8.07
C SER A 65 -18.13 -14.11 6.72
N MET A 66 -19.39 -14.53 6.75
CA MET A 66 -20.22 -14.58 5.54
C MET A 66 -20.48 -13.21 4.92
N SER A 67 -20.34 -12.11 5.66
CA SER A 67 -20.41 -10.76 5.08
C SER A 67 -19.25 -10.48 4.13
N VAL A 68 -18.02 -10.89 4.47
CA VAL A 68 -16.85 -10.81 3.59
C VAL A 68 -17.06 -11.67 2.34
N TYR A 69 -17.52 -12.91 2.53
CA TYR A 69 -17.80 -13.82 1.41
C TYR A 69 -18.88 -13.27 0.46
N ARG A 70 -19.97 -12.69 0.99
CA ARG A 70 -21.03 -12.06 0.17
C ARG A 70 -20.53 -10.86 -0.61
N LYS A 71 -19.62 -10.06 -0.03
CA LYS A 71 -18.97 -8.93 -0.73
C LYS A 71 -18.09 -9.42 -1.88
N TYR A 72 -17.36 -10.51 -1.69
CA TYR A 72 -16.64 -11.15 -2.79
C TYR A 72 -17.60 -11.63 -3.89
N LEU A 73 -18.70 -12.29 -3.52
CA LEU A 73 -19.69 -12.76 -4.50
C LEU A 73 -20.31 -11.64 -5.33
N SER A 74 -20.55 -10.46 -4.75
CA SER A 74 -21.08 -9.31 -5.49
C SER A 74 -20.07 -8.71 -6.47
N ASN A 75 -18.77 -8.85 -6.18
CA ASN A 75 -17.70 -8.21 -6.95
C ASN A 75 -16.95 -9.20 -7.86
N ARG A 76 -17.35 -10.48 -7.84
CA ARG A 76 -16.69 -11.58 -8.56
C ARG A 76 -16.49 -11.34 -10.06
N GLU A 77 -17.34 -10.54 -10.69
CA GLU A 77 -17.22 -10.19 -12.11
C GLU A 77 -15.99 -9.29 -12.40
N TYR A 78 -15.50 -8.56 -11.40
CA TYR A 78 -14.39 -7.62 -11.52
C TYR A 78 -13.07 -8.17 -10.93
N ASP A 79 -13.13 -9.22 -10.13
CA ASP A 79 -11.98 -9.81 -9.43
C ASP A 79 -11.34 -10.92 -10.29
N GLU A 80 -10.41 -10.55 -11.18
CA GLU A 80 -9.48 -11.48 -11.85
C GLU A 80 -8.09 -11.46 -11.18
N PRO A 81 -7.48 -12.63 -10.88
CA PRO A 81 -8.00 -13.99 -11.10
C PRO A 81 -9.09 -14.37 -10.09
N LEU A 82 -10.00 -15.27 -10.52
CA LEU A 82 -11.10 -15.77 -9.70
C LEU A 82 -10.59 -16.49 -8.45
N SER A 83 -10.52 -15.73 -7.36
CA SER A 83 -10.19 -16.16 -6.01
C SER A 83 -11.24 -17.14 -5.48
N ARG A 84 -10.85 -18.38 -5.16
CA ARG A 84 -11.82 -19.39 -4.71
C ARG A 84 -12.01 -19.33 -3.19
N TYR A 85 -13.26 -19.09 -2.78
CA TYR A 85 -13.71 -19.19 -1.39
C TYR A 85 -14.42 -20.52 -1.15
N PHE A 86 -14.33 -21.03 0.07
CA PHE A 86 -15.03 -22.23 0.52
C PHE A 86 -15.95 -21.87 1.68
N SER A 87 -17.26 -21.81 1.44
CA SER A 87 -18.24 -21.54 2.49
C SER A 87 -18.59 -22.82 3.24
N ALA A 88 -18.71 -22.73 4.56
CA ALA A 88 -19.17 -23.84 5.39
C ALA A 88 -20.51 -24.38 4.87
N SER A 89 -21.44 -23.52 4.40
CA SER A 89 -22.76 -23.92 3.89
C SER A 89 -22.72 -24.97 2.77
N ASN A 90 -21.64 -25.00 1.97
CA ASN A 90 -21.55 -25.84 0.77
C ASN A 90 -20.41 -26.88 0.84
N TYR A 91 -19.44 -26.68 1.73
CA TYR A 91 -18.22 -27.47 1.81
C TYR A 91 -17.92 -27.86 3.25
N THR A 92 -17.28 -29.02 3.40
CA THR A 92 -16.74 -29.50 4.68
C THR A 92 -15.25 -29.73 4.54
N TYR A 93 -14.51 -29.50 5.62
CA TYR A 93 -13.07 -29.69 5.58
C TYR A 93 -12.71 -31.16 5.79
N CYS A 94 -11.73 -31.66 5.07
CA CYS A 94 -11.29 -33.05 5.20
C CYS A 94 -10.68 -33.34 6.58
N SER A 95 -10.92 -34.55 7.08
CA SER A 95 -10.19 -35.06 8.24
C SER A 95 -8.71 -35.23 7.89
N THR A 96 -7.84 -35.12 8.89
CA THR A 96 -6.39 -35.34 8.76
C THR A 96 -6.04 -36.75 8.27
N ASN A 97 -6.97 -37.71 8.39
CA ASN A 97 -6.81 -39.09 7.93
C ASN A 97 -7.20 -39.30 6.45
N ASP A 98 -7.70 -38.29 5.74
CA ASP A 98 -8.02 -38.43 4.32
C ASP A 98 -6.74 -38.57 3.49
N SER A 99 -6.59 -39.69 2.79
CA SER A 99 -5.37 -40.03 2.07
C SER A 99 -5.08 -39.07 0.92
N ILE A 100 -6.12 -38.54 0.25
CA ILE A 100 -5.95 -37.61 -0.87
C ILE A 100 -5.45 -36.28 -0.32
N CYS A 101 -6.11 -35.76 0.71
CA CYS A 101 -5.72 -34.50 1.32
C CYS A 101 -4.31 -34.58 1.94
N SER A 102 -3.96 -35.67 2.62
CA SER A 102 -2.62 -35.85 3.19
C SER A 102 -1.51 -35.82 2.13
N THR A 103 -1.79 -36.35 0.93
CA THR A 103 -0.86 -36.32 -0.20
C THR A 103 -0.71 -34.89 -0.71
N CYS A 104 -1.81 -34.17 -0.92
CA CYS A 104 -1.77 -32.78 -1.35
C CYS A 104 -1.06 -31.87 -0.36
N ILE A 105 -1.33 -32.03 0.95
CA ILE A 105 -0.65 -31.27 2.01
C ILE A 105 0.85 -31.51 1.94
N THR A 106 1.28 -32.78 1.80
CA THR A 106 2.71 -33.12 1.68
C THR A 106 3.36 -32.48 0.46
N GLU A 107 2.66 -32.46 -0.69
CA GLU A 107 3.15 -31.79 -1.89
C GLU A 107 3.26 -30.27 -1.69
N TRP A 108 2.25 -29.64 -1.08
CA TRP A 108 2.23 -28.20 -0.82
C TRP A 108 3.32 -27.78 0.16
N THR A 109 3.50 -28.52 1.26
CA THR A 109 4.54 -28.22 2.25
C THR A 109 5.93 -28.40 1.65
N THR A 110 6.16 -29.49 0.91
CA THR A 110 7.42 -29.72 0.21
C THR A 110 7.72 -28.63 -0.81
N ASN A 111 6.73 -28.24 -1.63
CA ASN A 111 6.88 -27.13 -2.58
C ASN A 111 7.13 -25.80 -1.88
N TYR A 112 6.46 -25.54 -0.76
CA TYR A 112 6.62 -24.33 0.01
C TYR A 112 8.03 -24.23 0.61
N GLU A 113 8.57 -25.33 1.14
CA GLU A 113 9.95 -25.38 1.64
C GLU A 113 10.99 -25.14 0.55
N MET A 114 10.74 -25.61 -0.69
CA MET A 114 11.67 -25.44 -1.81
C MET A 114 11.55 -24.09 -2.53
N THR A 115 10.35 -23.53 -2.62
CA THR A 115 10.04 -22.39 -3.52
C THR A 115 9.40 -21.19 -2.81
N GLY A 116 8.97 -21.34 -1.56
CA GLY A 116 8.17 -20.35 -0.85
C GLY A 116 6.69 -20.29 -1.29
N SER A 117 6.22 -21.27 -2.06
CA SER A 117 4.85 -21.33 -2.56
C SER A 117 4.29 -22.75 -2.57
N ALA A 118 2.99 -22.89 -2.29
CA ALA A 118 2.29 -24.18 -2.39
C ALA A 118 2.20 -24.73 -3.83
N GLY A 119 2.53 -23.92 -4.84
CA GLY A 119 2.47 -24.29 -6.25
C GLY A 119 1.18 -23.87 -6.95
N SER A 120 0.87 -24.56 -8.06
CA SER A 120 -0.30 -24.26 -8.91
C SER A 120 -1.61 -24.78 -8.34
N THR A 121 -1.59 -25.94 -7.69
CA THR A 121 -2.76 -26.53 -7.04
C THR A 121 -2.99 -25.83 -5.70
N ARG A 122 -4.12 -25.13 -5.55
CA ARG A 122 -4.45 -24.37 -4.32
C ARG A 122 -5.43 -25.07 -3.38
N TYR A 123 -6.07 -26.13 -3.85
CA TYR A 123 -6.98 -26.94 -3.04
C TYR A 123 -7.05 -28.35 -3.60
N CYS A 124 -7.47 -29.29 -2.76
CA CYS A 124 -7.78 -30.66 -3.14
C CYS A 124 -9.16 -31.05 -2.62
N THR A 125 -9.77 -32.02 -3.30
CA THR A 125 -11.03 -32.64 -2.90
C THR A 125 -10.73 -34.05 -2.41
N GLY A 126 -11.08 -34.33 -1.16
CA GLY A 126 -10.88 -35.62 -0.53
C GLY A 126 -11.84 -36.68 -1.03
N SER A 127 -11.71 -37.88 -0.48
CA SER A 127 -12.46 -39.07 -0.91
C SER A 127 -13.97 -38.94 -0.73
N ASP A 128 -14.41 -38.27 0.34
CA ASP A 128 -15.82 -38.05 0.67
C ASP A 128 -16.38 -36.71 0.13
N GLY A 129 -15.68 -36.04 -0.80
CA GLY A 129 -16.08 -34.73 -1.33
C GLY A 129 -15.79 -33.55 -0.39
N CYS A 130 -15.10 -33.80 0.73
CA CYS A 130 -14.54 -32.76 1.58
C CYS A 130 -13.43 -31.99 0.85
N VAL A 131 -13.06 -30.82 1.37
CA VAL A 131 -12.00 -29.98 0.79
C VAL A 131 -10.86 -29.78 1.77
N CYS A 132 -9.66 -29.57 1.23
CA CYS A 132 -8.57 -28.96 1.96
C CYS A 132 -7.83 -27.95 1.10
N VAL A 133 -7.29 -26.93 1.76
CA VAL A 133 -6.87 -25.69 1.11
C VAL A 133 -5.41 -25.45 1.43
N ALA A 134 -4.59 -25.28 0.41
CA ALA A 134 -3.14 -25.16 0.59
C ALA A 134 -2.77 -23.98 1.51
N ALA A 135 -3.46 -22.86 1.35
CA ALA A 135 -3.20 -21.65 2.12
C ALA A 135 -3.51 -21.79 3.63
N SER A 136 -4.29 -22.81 4.02
CA SER A 136 -4.59 -23.14 5.43
C SER A 136 -3.69 -24.25 6.00
N GLU A 137 -2.79 -24.82 5.20
CA GLU A 137 -2.01 -26.02 5.55
C GLU A 137 -0.48 -25.81 5.46
N VAL A 138 -0.02 -24.78 4.72
CA VAL A 138 1.42 -24.46 4.61
C VAL A 138 2.01 -23.98 5.94
N PRO A 139 3.30 -24.23 6.26
CA PRO A 139 3.86 -24.04 7.61
C PRO A 139 3.69 -22.63 8.22
N ASP A 140 3.65 -21.57 7.41
CA ASP A 140 3.49 -20.18 7.86
C ASP A 140 2.06 -19.65 7.73
N TRP A 141 1.06 -20.51 7.51
CA TRP A 141 -0.32 -20.08 7.27
C TRP A 141 -0.85 -19.18 8.40
N GLU A 142 -0.56 -19.51 9.65
CA GLU A 142 -1.00 -18.75 10.82
C GLU A 142 -0.44 -17.32 10.82
N GLN A 143 0.86 -17.18 10.61
CA GLN A 143 1.52 -15.87 10.54
C GLN A 143 1.03 -15.05 9.35
N ASN A 144 0.72 -15.73 8.25
CA ASN A 144 0.16 -15.14 7.04
C ASN A 144 -1.29 -14.63 7.25
N VAL A 145 -2.08 -15.29 8.10
CA VAL A 145 -3.40 -14.79 8.53
C VAL A 145 -3.27 -13.61 9.49
N ILE A 146 -2.39 -13.73 10.49
CA ILE A 146 -2.17 -12.68 11.50
C ILE A 146 -1.67 -11.40 10.85
N SER A 147 -0.61 -11.45 10.03
CA SER A 147 -0.09 -10.27 9.34
C SER A 147 -1.16 -9.54 8.52
N ARG A 148 -1.95 -10.25 7.71
CA ARG A 148 -3.01 -9.62 6.90
C ARG A 148 -4.13 -9.00 7.73
N GLN A 149 -4.53 -9.64 8.81
CA GLN A 149 -5.67 -9.20 9.59
C GLN A 149 -5.31 -8.18 10.67
N CYS A 150 -4.04 -8.12 11.08
CA CYS A 150 -3.60 -7.42 12.29
C CYS A 150 -2.53 -6.36 12.07
N ASP A 151 -1.84 -6.33 10.92
CA ASP A 151 -0.85 -5.27 10.60
C ASP A 151 -1.50 -3.91 10.26
N GLY A 152 -2.81 -3.74 10.50
CA GLY A 152 -3.61 -2.61 10.07
C GLY A 152 -4.39 -1.91 11.17
N SER A 153 -3.77 -1.53 12.29
CA SER A 153 -4.26 -0.37 13.06
C SER A 153 -3.85 0.92 12.36
N SER A 154 -4.41 1.16 11.17
CA SER A 154 -4.44 2.43 10.44
C SER A 154 -5.45 2.28 9.30
N ASP A 155 -6.69 2.71 9.55
CA ASP A 155 -7.74 2.82 8.53
C ASP A 155 -7.22 3.49 7.26
N SER A 156 -7.37 2.81 6.13
CA SER A 156 -7.74 3.37 4.82
C SER A 156 -7.91 2.24 3.82
N ASP A 157 -9.08 2.18 3.19
CA ASP A 157 -9.42 1.32 2.06
C ASP A 157 -8.24 1.12 1.10
N SER A 158 -7.72 -0.10 1.03
CA SER A 158 -6.88 -0.51 -0.09
C SER A 158 -7.23 -1.94 -0.50
N VAL A 159 -7.75 -2.01 -1.72
CA VAL A 159 -8.13 -3.23 -2.44
C VAL A 159 -6.87 -4.06 -2.65
N SER A 160 -6.89 -5.31 -2.20
CA SER A 160 -5.75 -6.22 -2.29
C SER A 160 -5.74 -7.00 -3.61
N SER A 161 -4.73 -6.74 -4.45
CA SER A 161 -3.93 -7.66 -5.32
C SER A 161 -3.34 -6.90 -6.52
N PRO A 162 -2.20 -7.30 -7.14
CA PRO A 162 -1.37 -8.49 -6.96
C PRO A 162 0.02 -8.17 -6.39
N GLU A 163 0.82 -9.20 -6.13
CA GLU A 163 2.18 -9.12 -5.61
C GLU A 163 3.07 -8.14 -6.39
N PHE A 164 3.32 -6.98 -5.79
CA PHE A 164 4.41 -6.10 -6.20
C PHE A 164 5.03 -5.50 -4.94
N PHE A 165 6.36 -5.51 -4.91
CA PHE A 165 7.20 -4.98 -3.84
C PHE A 165 6.50 -3.89 -3.04
N SER A 166 6.30 -4.15 -1.74
CA SER A 166 5.72 -3.25 -0.73
C SER A 166 5.98 -1.79 -1.13
N ALA A 167 4.96 -0.93 -1.16
CA ALA A 167 5.03 0.45 -1.67
C ALA A 167 6.29 1.22 -1.22
N THR A 168 6.81 0.89 -0.04
CA THR A 168 8.09 1.31 0.52
C THR A 168 9.30 1.01 -0.39
N GLN A 169 9.41 -0.18 -0.97
CA GLN A 169 10.47 -0.57 -1.91
C GLN A 169 10.40 0.20 -3.23
N ILE A 170 9.20 0.45 -3.77
CA ILE A 170 9.04 1.22 -5.01
C ILE A 170 9.53 2.66 -4.80
N CYS A 171 9.20 3.28 -3.65
CA CYS A 171 9.68 4.61 -3.29
C CYS A 171 11.21 4.69 -3.16
N ILE A 172 11.84 3.66 -2.57
CA ILE A 172 13.30 3.60 -2.42
C ILE A 172 13.99 3.48 -3.78
N ILE A 173 13.51 2.59 -4.65
CA ILE A 173 14.08 2.39 -5.99
C ILE A 173 13.97 3.67 -6.81
N LEU A 174 12.81 4.34 -6.79
CA LEU A 174 12.63 5.62 -7.47
C LEU A 174 13.58 6.69 -6.91
N GLY A 175 13.69 6.80 -5.58
CA GLY A 175 14.60 7.74 -4.93
C GLY A 175 16.07 7.55 -5.36
N ILE A 176 16.54 6.30 -5.45
CA ILE A 176 17.90 5.98 -5.90
C ILE A 176 18.07 6.34 -7.38
N CYS A 177 17.10 6.01 -8.24
CA CYS A 177 17.16 6.34 -9.66
C CYS A 177 17.21 7.87 -9.90
N PHE A 178 16.33 8.63 -9.26
CA PHE A 178 16.33 10.10 -9.38
C PHE A 178 17.62 10.70 -8.79
N GLY A 179 18.09 10.19 -7.65
CA GLY A 179 19.35 10.62 -7.04
C GLY A 179 20.56 10.36 -7.95
N ALA A 180 20.62 9.20 -8.59
CA ALA A 180 21.70 8.84 -9.52
C ALA A 180 21.68 9.73 -10.78
N VAL A 181 20.50 9.99 -11.35
CA VAL A 181 20.35 10.87 -12.53
C VAL A 181 20.74 12.30 -12.20
N MET A 182 20.31 12.82 -11.04
CA MET A 182 20.68 14.16 -10.58
C MET A 182 22.17 14.27 -10.23
N GLY A 183 22.74 13.24 -9.60
CA GLY A 183 24.18 13.17 -9.34
C GLY A 183 25.01 13.12 -10.62
N PHE A 184 24.59 12.32 -11.59
CA PHE A 184 25.27 12.18 -12.87
C PHE A 184 25.17 13.45 -13.72
N SER A 185 24.02 14.13 -13.75
CA SER A 185 23.86 15.39 -14.47
C SER A 185 24.74 16.49 -13.89
N VAL A 186 24.81 16.62 -12.55
CA VAL A 186 25.72 17.57 -11.88
C VAL A 186 27.18 17.21 -12.13
N PHE A 187 27.54 15.92 -12.11
CA PHE A 187 28.90 15.46 -12.40
C PHE A 187 29.29 15.74 -13.86
N ALA A 188 28.40 15.48 -14.82
CA ALA A 188 28.60 15.75 -16.23
C ALA A 188 28.79 17.25 -16.48
N VAL A 189 27.93 18.10 -15.91
CA VAL A 189 28.03 19.56 -16.00
C VAL A 189 29.35 20.06 -15.40
N ARG A 190 29.71 19.60 -14.19
CA ARG A 190 30.99 19.96 -13.55
C ARG A 190 32.20 19.51 -14.37
N ARG A 191 32.14 18.34 -14.99
CA ARG A 191 33.22 17.82 -15.85
C ARG A 191 33.32 18.63 -17.14
N TRP A 192 32.19 19.03 -17.73
CA TRP A 192 32.15 19.90 -18.91
C TRP A 192 32.74 21.28 -18.63
N PHE A 193 32.38 21.93 -17.51
CA PHE A 193 32.96 23.21 -17.12
C PHE A 193 34.47 23.11 -16.83
N ARG A 194 34.93 22.03 -16.19
CA ARG A 194 36.37 21.80 -15.97
C ARG A 194 37.12 21.61 -17.29
N SER A 195 36.55 20.88 -18.26
CA SER A 195 37.13 20.71 -19.59
C SER A 195 37.08 21.99 -20.46
N ALA A 196 36.09 22.86 -20.26
CA ALA A 196 36.00 24.15 -20.95
C ALA A 196 37.07 25.13 -20.46
N VAL A 197 37.38 25.14 -19.16
CA VAL A 197 38.48 25.95 -18.58
C VAL A 197 39.85 25.47 -19.05
N SER A 198 40.04 24.17 -19.30
CA SER A 198 41.30 23.65 -19.87
C SER A 198 41.51 24.01 -21.35
N LYS A 199 40.45 24.39 -22.07
CA LYS A 199 40.49 24.70 -23.51
C LYS A 199 40.66 26.20 -23.81
N SER A 200 40.61 27.08 -22.80
CA SER A 200 40.80 28.53 -22.98
C SER A 200 42.22 29.03 -22.69
N SER A 201 43.20 28.16 -22.43
CA SER A 201 44.62 28.55 -22.31
C SER A 201 45.40 28.50 -23.63
N GLY A 202 44.70 28.51 -24.78
CA GLY A 202 45.29 28.63 -26.10
C GLY A 202 44.85 29.90 -26.82
N SER A 203 45.67 30.96 -26.73
CA SER A 203 45.77 32.08 -27.67
C SER A 203 44.57 33.05 -27.81
N ALA A 204 44.72 34.25 -27.23
CA ALA A 204 44.78 35.53 -27.97
C ALA A 204 44.44 36.70 -27.05
N HIS A 205 45.34 37.68 -26.99
CA HIS A 205 45.12 38.98 -26.35
C HIS A 205 43.85 39.66 -26.88
N TYR A 206 42.88 39.88 -26.01
CA TYR A 206 41.80 40.82 -26.26
C TYR A 206 41.68 41.77 -25.07
N HIS A 207 41.97 43.05 -25.31
CA HIS A 207 41.65 44.14 -24.39
C HIS A 207 40.16 44.46 -24.51
N PRO A 208 39.36 44.42 -23.43
CA PRO A 208 38.04 45.00 -23.44
C PRO A 208 38.12 46.45 -22.94
N SER A 209 37.93 47.39 -23.87
CA SER A 209 37.57 48.78 -23.58
C SER A 209 36.13 48.82 -23.06
N GLY A 210 35.98 49.06 -21.77
CA GLY A 210 34.70 49.34 -21.11
C GLY A 210 34.96 50.09 -19.79
N PRO A 211 34.02 50.91 -19.31
CA PRO A 211 34.22 51.69 -18.09
C PRO A 211 34.36 50.71 -16.91
N GLN A 212 35.54 50.70 -16.28
CA GLN A 212 35.73 49.99 -15.03
C GLN A 212 34.84 50.64 -13.97
N LEU A 213 33.71 50.01 -13.66
CA LEU A 213 32.99 50.25 -12.43
C LEU A 213 33.97 49.95 -11.30
N SER A 214 34.50 50.99 -10.68
CA SER A 214 35.32 50.88 -9.49
C SER A 214 34.44 50.26 -8.40
N LEU A 215 34.59 48.96 -8.20
CA LEU A 215 34.01 48.20 -7.09
C LEU A 215 34.69 48.58 -5.75
N THR A 216 34.97 49.87 -5.55
CA THR A 216 35.45 50.41 -4.27
C THR A 216 34.42 50.18 -3.17
N GLY A 217 33.12 50.17 -3.50
CA GLY A 217 32.05 49.82 -2.56
C GLY A 217 32.11 48.37 -2.07
N TRP A 218 32.40 47.41 -2.94
CA TRP A 218 32.48 45.99 -2.57
C TRP A 218 33.79 45.64 -1.84
N LYS A 219 34.90 46.29 -2.22
CA LYS A 219 36.15 46.21 -1.43
C LYS A 219 35.98 46.81 -0.04
N SER A 220 35.37 47.99 0.08
CA SER A 220 35.15 48.64 1.38
C SER A 220 34.28 47.79 2.31
N LEU A 221 33.26 47.08 1.78
CA LEU A 221 32.43 46.18 2.59
C LEU A 221 33.22 44.93 3.03
N ARG A 222 34.07 44.39 2.15
CA ARG A 222 34.92 43.24 2.46
C ARG A 222 36.03 43.57 3.46
N GLU A 223 36.68 44.72 3.33
CA GLU A 223 37.67 45.21 4.31
C GLU A 223 37.02 45.37 5.70
N LYS A 224 35.80 45.92 5.76
CA LYS A 224 35.08 46.15 7.03
C LYS A 224 34.68 44.84 7.73
N LEU A 225 34.31 43.81 6.97
CA LEU A 225 34.02 42.47 7.51
C LEU A 225 35.30 41.75 7.98
N ILE A 226 36.42 41.92 7.27
CA ILE A 226 37.71 41.36 7.68
C ILE A 226 38.21 42.03 8.97
N GLU A 227 38.07 43.35 9.10
CA GLU A 227 38.45 44.09 10.32
C GLU A 227 37.52 43.75 11.52
N THR A 228 36.25 43.46 11.26
CA THR A 228 35.29 43.05 12.30
C THR A 228 35.59 41.64 12.83
N GLU A 229 36.03 40.70 11.99
CA GLU A 229 36.50 39.40 12.50
C GLU A 229 37.89 39.49 13.16
N HIS A 230 38.81 40.30 12.64
CA HIS A 230 40.15 40.44 13.24
C HIS A 230 40.12 41.11 14.63
N SER A 231 39.12 41.96 14.90
CA SER A 231 38.87 42.53 16.24
C SER A 231 38.20 41.55 17.21
N PHE A 232 37.42 40.59 16.70
CA PHE A 232 36.83 39.52 17.52
C PHE A 232 37.87 38.45 17.90
N VAL A 233 38.84 38.17 17.02
CA VAL A 233 39.86 37.14 17.23
C VAL A 233 41.02 37.60 18.12
N ASN A 234 41.33 38.91 18.19
CA ASN A 234 42.56 39.39 18.83
C ASN A 234 42.40 40.15 20.16
N GLY A 235 41.26 40.05 20.85
CA GLY A 235 41.26 40.39 22.27
C GLY A 235 39.90 40.73 22.90
N GLY A 236 39.59 40.03 23.98
CA GLY A 236 38.76 40.60 25.05
C GLY A 236 37.57 39.75 25.46
N THR A 237 37.81 38.78 26.34
CA THR A 237 36.83 38.24 27.29
C THR A 237 35.91 39.34 27.86
N THR A 238 34.60 39.23 27.71
CA THR A 238 33.63 39.69 28.73
C THR A 238 32.32 38.90 28.61
N ARG A 239 32.00 38.18 29.68
CA ARG A 239 30.64 37.72 30.03
C ARG A 239 29.76 38.95 30.23
N LEU A 240 28.51 38.91 29.81
CA LEU A 240 27.37 39.73 30.27
C LEU A 240 26.13 39.21 29.51
N ASP A 241 24.92 39.17 30.03
CA ASP A 241 24.39 38.83 31.33
C ASP A 241 22.91 38.53 31.04
N ALA A 242 22.35 37.55 31.72
CA ALA A 242 20.92 37.32 31.68
C ALA A 242 20.26 38.28 32.68
N THR A 243 19.13 38.87 32.31
CA THR A 243 18.14 39.56 33.18
C THR A 243 18.15 41.10 33.12
N ALA A 244 17.19 41.63 32.35
CA ALA A 244 16.34 42.78 32.68
C ALA A 244 15.27 42.85 31.56
N ARG A 245 14.11 42.21 31.68
CA ARG A 245 12.90 42.60 32.43
C ARG A 245 12.31 43.95 31.99
N SER A 246 11.12 43.82 31.41
CA SER A 246 9.90 44.64 31.58
C SER A 246 9.81 46.06 31.01
N ASP A 247 8.77 46.19 30.17
CA ASP A 247 7.79 47.27 30.08
C ASP A 247 8.26 48.65 29.60
N GLU A 248 7.86 49.02 28.37
CA GLU A 248 6.85 50.09 28.20
C GLU A 248 6.25 50.06 26.78
N SER A 249 4.93 50.14 26.75
CA SER A 249 4.05 50.30 25.59
C SER A 249 4.15 51.70 24.97
N LEU A 250 4.13 51.83 23.64
CA LEU A 250 3.05 52.45 22.85
C LEU A 250 3.49 52.78 21.41
N SER A 251 2.53 52.57 20.50
CA SER A 251 2.33 53.25 19.21
C SER A 251 3.01 52.71 17.95
N GLU A 252 2.18 52.73 16.91
CA GLU A 252 2.47 52.60 15.48
C GLU A 252 2.66 51.18 14.89
N ALA A 253 1.53 50.52 14.60
CA ALA A 253 1.47 49.50 13.56
C ALA A 253 1.38 50.19 12.17
N PRO A 254 2.25 49.89 11.18
CA PRO A 254 2.06 50.37 9.83
C PRO A 254 0.96 49.56 9.13
N SER A 255 -0.04 50.29 8.61
CA SER A 255 -1.21 49.81 7.89
C SER A 255 -0.86 49.07 6.60
N VAL A 256 -1.46 47.89 6.44
CA VAL A 256 -1.51 47.10 5.21
C VAL A 256 -2.36 47.83 4.16
N ILE A 257 -1.80 48.12 2.99
CA ILE A 257 -2.53 48.59 1.82
C ILE A 257 -2.76 47.37 0.92
N MET A 258 -4.00 46.88 0.84
CA MET A 258 -4.42 45.92 -0.17
C MET A 258 -4.85 46.67 -1.43
N GLU A 259 -4.15 46.46 -2.55
CA GLU A 259 -4.68 46.82 -3.86
C GLU A 259 -5.81 45.86 -4.24
N VAL A 260 -7.02 46.43 -4.37
CA VAL A 260 -8.19 45.76 -4.96
C VAL A 260 -8.02 45.76 -6.48
N SER A 261 -7.71 44.57 -7.03
CA SER A 261 -7.82 44.33 -8.48
C SER A 261 -9.25 43.90 -8.84
N PRO A 262 -9.82 44.39 -9.96
CA PRO A 262 -11.19 44.11 -10.37
C PRO A 262 -11.37 42.66 -10.90
N ALA A 263 -12.55 42.12 -10.64
CA ALA A 263 -12.95 40.74 -10.91
C ALA A 263 -12.86 40.32 -12.39
N PRO A 264 -12.47 39.05 -12.68
CA PRO A 264 -12.61 38.46 -14.01
C PRO A 264 -14.08 38.17 -14.34
N ARG A 265 -14.45 38.41 -15.60
CA ARG A 265 -15.78 38.14 -16.15
C ARG A 265 -16.14 36.65 -16.05
N ARG A 266 -17.37 36.41 -15.60
CA ARG A 266 -18.11 35.14 -15.62
C ARG A 266 -18.18 34.59 -17.06
N SER A 267 -17.51 33.47 -17.32
CA SER A 267 -17.72 32.68 -18.54
C SER A 267 -19.07 31.96 -18.44
N GLN A 268 -19.89 32.06 -19.47
CA GLN A 268 -21.18 31.40 -19.59
C GLN A 268 -21.02 29.87 -19.63
N SER A 269 -21.85 29.19 -18.84
CA SER A 269 -22.09 27.75 -18.95
C SER A 269 -22.64 27.43 -20.35
N PRO A 270 -22.19 26.35 -21.01
CA PRO A 270 -22.88 25.81 -22.18
C PRO A 270 -24.24 25.21 -21.76
N PRO A 271 -25.24 25.19 -22.66
CA PRO A 271 -26.56 24.64 -22.39
C PRO A 271 -26.53 23.09 -22.33
N PRO A 272 -27.54 22.46 -21.69
CA PRO A 272 -27.64 21.01 -21.61
C PRO A 272 -27.93 20.39 -22.99
N VAL A 273 -27.26 19.27 -23.28
CA VAL A 273 -27.53 18.44 -24.46
C VAL A 273 -28.85 17.69 -24.25
N GLU A 274 -29.82 18.00 -25.11
CA GLU A 274 -31.11 17.33 -25.23
C GLU A 274 -30.88 15.91 -25.79
N THR A 275 -31.21 14.89 -25.00
CA THR A 275 -31.21 13.49 -25.45
C THR A 275 -32.47 13.26 -26.28
N GLN A 276 -32.31 13.31 -27.59
CA GLN A 276 -33.36 13.00 -28.54
C GLN A 276 -33.59 11.48 -28.55
N TYR A 277 -34.72 11.05 -27.98
CA TYR A 277 -35.23 9.69 -28.12
C TYR A 277 -35.56 9.41 -29.59
N THR A 278 -34.86 8.45 -30.21
CA THR A 278 -35.33 7.80 -31.43
C THR A 278 -35.75 6.36 -31.10
N MET A 279 -37.07 6.15 -31.11
CA MET A 279 -37.68 4.82 -31.14
C MET A 279 -37.34 4.14 -32.47
N ALA A 280 -36.83 2.91 -32.39
CA ALA A 280 -36.75 2.00 -33.54
C ALA A 280 -38.12 1.37 -33.79
N PRO A 281 -38.61 1.29 -35.05
CA PRO A 281 -39.80 0.52 -35.36
C PRO A 281 -39.46 -0.97 -35.50
N MET A 282 -40.36 -1.76 -34.92
CA MET A 282 -40.67 -3.18 -35.12
C MET A 282 -40.56 -3.72 -36.55
#